data_AF-A0A7G8WJ70-F1
#
_entry.id   AF-A0A7G8WJ70-F1
#
_cell.length_a   1.000
_cell.length_b   1.000
_cell.length_c   1.000
_cell.angle_alpha   90.00
_cell.angle_beta   90.00
_cell.angle_gamma   90.00
#
_symmetry.space_group_name_H-M   'P 1'
#
loop_
_entity.id
_entity.type
_entity.pdbx_description
1 polymer ?
#
loop_
_entity_poly.entity_id
_entity_poly.type
_entity_poly.pdbx_seq_one_letter_code
_entity_poly.pdbx_strand_id
1 'polypeptide(L)'
;MAFTSPSGREAVNRSWENTSNRTARTAHARFGLTARFARIADPDGVLPAEELAAKVKGLRRAHFAKLGRKSAEARREREAKAASDAAALAAILGAPSVDATAAAAVAALVDAS
;
A
#
# COMPACT_ATOMS: atom_id res chain seq x y z
N MET A 1 14.99 0.24 -10.64
CA MET A 1 15.15 -1.09 -11.27
C MET A 1 13.91 -1.92 -11.00
N ALA A 2 13.09 -2.20 -12.01
CA ALA A 2 11.90 -3.06 -11.90
C ALA A 2 12.18 -4.41 -12.55
N PHE A 3 12.77 -5.35 -11.78
CA PHE A 3 12.94 -6.75 -12.19
C PHE A 3 11.66 -7.53 -11.85
N THR A 4 10.58 -7.30 -12.58
CA THR A 4 9.41 -8.20 -12.50
C THR A 4 9.50 -9.16 -13.67
N SER A 5 10.19 -10.28 -13.47
CA SER A 5 10.32 -11.33 -14.48
C SER A 5 8.93 -11.78 -14.99
N PRO A 6 8.72 -11.90 -16.32
CA PRO A 6 7.49 -12.44 -16.91
C PRO A 6 7.11 -13.82 -16.32
N SER A 7 8.10 -14.69 -16.13
CA SER A 7 7.90 -16.03 -15.56
C SER A 7 7.35 -16.02 -14.14
N GLY A 8 7.70 -15.00 -13.36
CA GLY A 8 7.17 -14.82 -12.00
C GLY A 8 5.68 -14.50 -12.01
N ARG A 9 5.22 -13.69 -12.97
CA ARG A 9 3.80 -13.33 -13.09
C ARG A 9 2.95 -14.54 -13.51
N GLU A 10 3.45 -15.34 -14.45
CA GLU A 10 2.80 -16.56 -14.90
C GLU A 10 2.66 -17.60 -13.78
N ALA A 11 3.73 -17.80 -12.99
CA ALA A 11 3.69 -18.70 -11.84
C ALA A 11 2.66 -18.26 -10.79
N VAL A 12 2.55 -16.95 -10.53
CA VAL A 12 1.54 -16.40 -9.61
C VAL A 12 0.12 -16.65 -10.16
N ASN A 13 -0.14 -16.35 -11.44
CA ASN A 13 -1.45 -16.56 -12.04
C ASN A 13 -1.87 -18.03 -12.01
N ARG A 14 -1.00 -18.93 -12.43
CA ARG A 14 -1.22 -20.38 -12.39
C ARG A 14 -1.52 -20.88 -10.97
N SER A 15 -0.81 -20.34 -9.98
CA SER A 15 -1.06 -20.65 -8.58
C SER A 15 -2.47 -20.23 -8.12
N TRP A 16 -2.96 -19.09 -8.59
CA TRP A 16 -4.31 -18.60 -8.27
C TRP A 16 -5.41 -19.33 -9.05
N GLU A 17 -5.15 -19.75 -10.27
CA GLU A 17 -6.03 -20.62 -11.06
C GLU A 17 -6.27 -21.96 -10.35
N ASN A 18 -5.21 -22.56 -9.81
CA ASN A 18 -5.29 -23.82 -9.07
C ASN A 18 -5.92 -23.68 -7.67
N THR A 19 -6.25 -22.47 -7.22
CA THR A 19 -6.84 -22.23 -5.90
C THR A 19 -8.34 -22.23 -5.97
N SER A 20 -8.97 -23.36 -5.62
CA SER A 20 -10.44 -23.48 -5.54
C SER A 20 -11.04 -22.64 -4.41
N ASN A 21 -10.42 -22.63 -3.23
CA ASN A 21 -10.87 -21.84 -2.08
C ASN A 21 -9.85 -20.75 -1.71
N ARG A 22 -10.10 -19.54 -2.19
CA ARG A 22 -9.25 -18.36 -1.95
C ARG A 22 -9.20 -17.95 -0.47
N THR A 23 -10.30 -18.14 0.25
CA THR A 23 -10.40 -17.84 1.68
C THR A 23 -9.50 -18.78 2.48
N ALA A 24 -9.53 -20.08 2.18
CA ALA A 24 -8.70 -21.08 2.86
C ALA A 24 -7.21 -20.81 2.67
N ARG A 25 -6.78 -20.46 1.44
CA ARG A 25 -5.36 -20.15 1.13
C ARG A 25 -4.78 -19.04 2.01
N THR A 26 -5.58 -18.05 2.39
CA THR A 26 -5.13 -16.91 3.22
C THR A 26 -5.47 -17.05 4.71
N ALA A 27 -6.11 -18.15 5.11
CA ALA A 27 -6.57 -18.35 6.48
C ALA A 27 -5.40 -18.39 7.49
N HIS A 28 -4.33 -19.12 7.18
CA HIS A 28 -3.14 -19.21 8.04
C HIS A 28 -2.47 -17.85 8.26
N ALA A 29 -2.36 -17.04 7.19
CA ALA A 29 -1.80 -15.70 7.30
C ALA A 29 -2.66 -14.79 8.20
N ARG A 30 -3.99 -14.85 8.03
CA ARG A 30 -4.94 -14.09 8.87
C ARG A 30 -4.87 -14.54 10.33
N PHE A 31 -4.78 -15.85 10.57
CA PHE A 31 -4.63 -16.41 11.91
C PHE A 31 -3.31 -15.96 12.57
N GLY A 32 -2.18 -16.08 11.88
CA GLY A 32 -0.88 -15.67 12.39
C GLY A 32 -0.81 -14.18 12.74
N LEU A 33 -1.42 -13.33 11.91
CA LEU A 33 -1.52 -11.90 12.19
C LEU A 33 -2.36 -11.63 13.45
N THR A 34 -3.52 -12.29 13.59
CA THR A 34 -4.37 -12.18 14.79
C THR A 34 -3.64 -12.67 16.04
N ALA A 35 -2.95 -13.82 15.96
CA ALA A 35 -2.17 -14.39 17.06
C ALA A 35 -1.00 -13.48 17.50
N ARG A 36 -0.37 -12.77 16.55
CA ARG A 36 0.62 -11.74 16.88
C ARG A 36 -0.01 -10.60 17.68
N PHE A 37 -1.18 -10.11 17.28
CA PHE A 37 -1.85 -9.04 18.01
C PHE A 37 -2.36 -9.50 19.37
N ALA A 38 -2.79 -10.75 19.53
CA ALA A 38 -3.18 -11.30 20.82
C ALA A 38 -2.01 -11.26 21.82
N ARG A 39 -0.82 -11.71 21.41
CA ARG A 39 0.41 -11.64 22.23
C ARG A 39 0.84 -10.21 22.59
N ILE A 40 0.53 -9.23 21.74
CA ILE A 40 0.82 -7.81 22.02
C ILE A 40 -0.24 -7.22 22.95
N ALA A 41 -1.50 -7.63 22.80
CA ALA A 41 -2.62 -7.13 23.59
C ALA A 41 -2.62 -7.66 25.03
N ASP A 42 -2.15 -8.89 25.21
CA ASP A 42 -2.07 -9.56 26.50
C ASP A 42 -0.82 -10.46 26.57
N PRO A 43 0.33 -9.90 26.98
CA PRO A 43 1.55 -10.66 27.19
C PRO A 43 1.47 -11.63 28.37
N ASP A 44 0.70 -11.27 29.40
CA ASP A 44 0.62 -11.99 30.68
C ASP A 44 -0.53 -13.03 30.71
N GLY A 45 -1.44 -12.98 29.74
CA GLY A 45 -2.51 -13.97 29.56
C GLY A 45 -3.66 -13.86 30.55
N VAL A 46 -3.84 -12.68 31.14
CA VAL A 46 -4.76 -12.47 32.28
C VAL A 46 -6.14 -12.00 31.82
N LEU A 47 -6.27 -11.49 30.59
CA LEU A 47 -7.52 -10.86 30.15
C LEU A 47 -8.60 -11.88 29.75
N PRO A 48 -9.88 -11.59 30.04
CA PRO A 48 -11.00 -12.35 29.50
C PRO A 48 -10.98 -12.37 27.96
N ALA A 49 -11.45 -13.47 27.38
CA ALA A 49 -11.43 -13.69 25.92
C ALA A 49 -12.15 -12.58 25.13
N GLU A 50 -13.23 -12.02 25.66
CA GLU A 50 -13.99 -10.94 25.03
C GLU A 50 -13.20 -9.62 24.99
N GLU A 51 -12.54 -9.27 26.09
CA GLU A 51 -11.72 -8.06 26.18
C GLU A 51 -10.47 -8.18 25.29
N LEU A 52 -9.87 -9.37 25.25
CA LEU A 52 -8.76 -9.67 24.35
C LEU A 52 -9.19 -9.49 22.89
N ALA A 53 -10.35 -10.02 22.51
CA ALA A 53 -10.88 -9.88 21.15
C ALA A 53 -11.12 -8.40 20.77
N ALA A 54 -11.67 -7.60 21.69
CA ALA A 54 -11.87 -6.17 21.49
C ALA A 54 -10.54 -5.43 21.29
N LYS A 55 -9.53 -5.71 22.13
CA LYS A 55 -8.19 -5.13 22.02
C LYS A 55 -7.48 -5.53 20.73
N VAL A 56 -7.51 -6.80 20.38
CA VAL A 56 -6.94 -7.31 19.12
C VAL A 56 -7.60 -6.64 17.91
N LYS A 57 -8.93 -6.46 17.93
CA LYS A 57 -9.65 -5.73 16.87
C LYS A 57 -9.19 -4.27 16.76
N GLY A 58 -8.98 -3.59 17.90
CA GLY A 58 -8.43 -2.24 17.96
C GLY A 58 -7.02 -2.15 17.36
N LEU A 59 -6.11 -3.01 17.81
CA LEU A 59 -4.73 -3.09 17.31
C LEU A 59 -4.68 -3.37 15.81
N ARG A 60 -5.52 -4.30 15.34
CA ARG A 60 -5.62 -4.63 13.91
C ARG A 60 -6.03 -3.42 13.09
N ARG A 61 -7.04 -2.66 13.52
CA ARG A 61 -7.49 -1.43 12.85
C ARG A 61 -6.38 -0.38 12.82
N ALA A 62 -5.73 -0.13 13.95
CA ALA A 62 -4.62 0.81 14.02
C ALA A 62 -3.45 0.42 13.11
N HIS A 63 -3.11 -0.87 13.03
CA HIS A 63 -2.06 -1.37 12.14
C HIS A 63 -2.37 -1.09 10.66
N PHE A 64 -3.57 -1.44 10.20
CA PHE A 64 -3.95 -1.21 8.80
C PHE A 64 -4.09 0.28 8.47
N ALA A 65 -4.54 1.11 9.42
CA ALA A 65 -4.56 2.56 9.23
C ALA A 65 -3.14 3.12 9.01
N LYS A 66 -2.17 2.70 9.84
CA LYS A 66 -0.76 3.09 9.68
C LYS A 66 -0.19 2.63 8.33
N LEU A 67 -0.50 1.40 7.92
CA LEU A 67 -0.06 0.84 6.64
C LEU A 67 -0.66 1.60 5.45
N GLY A 68 -1.95 1.94 5.53
CA GLY A 68 -2.65 2.73 4.52
C GLY A 68 -2.01 4.11 4.34
N ARG A 69 -1.73 4.82 5.44
CA ARG A 69 -1.03 6.11 5.42
C ARG A 69 0.35 5.99 4.76
N LYS A 70 1.17 5.02 5.18
CA LYS A 70 2.51 4.79 4.60
C LYS A 70 2.44 4.45 3.10
N SER A 71 1.41 3.71 2.68
CA SER A 71 1.20 3.40 1.26
C SER A 71 0.81 4.63 0.46
N ALA A 72 0.02 5.55 1.02
CA ALA A 72 -0.34 6.81 0.36
C ALA A 72 0.89 7.71 0.21
N GLU A 73 1.69 7.85 1.27
CA GLU A 73 2.98 8.56 1.27
C GLU A 73 3.90 8.01 0.16
N ALA A 74 4.10 6.68 0.12
CA ALA A 74 4.94 6.05 -0.90
C ALA A 74 4.44 6.21 -2.35
N ARG A 75 3.13 6.38 -2.57
CA ARG A 75 2.59 6.70 -3.91
C ARG A 75 2.92 8.14 -4.30
N ARG A 76 2.71 9.09 -3.39
CA ARG A 76 3.05 10.51 -3.60
C ARG A 76 4.52 10.70 -3.92
N GLU A 77 5.41 10.00 -3.20
CA GLU A 77 6.85 10.04 -3.46
C GLU A 77 7.20 9.50 -4.86
N ARG A 78 6.54 8.42 -5.31
CA ARG A 78 6.76 7.87 -6.65
C ARG A 78 6.26 8.79 -7.74
N GLU A 79 5.11 9.45 -7.54
CA GLU A 79 4.56 10.44 -8.46
C GLU A 79 5.48 11.65 -8.57
N ALA A 80 5.96 12.17 -7.44
CA ALA A 80 6.94 13.26 -7.42
C ALA A 80 8.24 12.87 -8.12
N LYS A 81 8.74 11.64 -7.88
CA LYS A 81 9.92 11.14 -8.57
C LYS A 81 9.68 11.01 -10.07
N ALA A 82 8.56 10.42 -10.49
CA ALA A 82 8.21 10.28 -11.89
C ALA A 82 8.10 11.64 -12.60
N ALA A 83 7.52 12.64 -11.93
CA ALA A 83 7.47 14.02 -12.43
C ALA A 83 8.87 14.63 -12.56
N SER A 84 9.74 14.43 -11.57
CA SER A 84 11.14 14.91 -11.65
C SER A 84 11.95 14.21 -12.75
N ASP A 85 11.75 12.89 -12.92
CA ASP A 85 12.40 12.10 -13.97
C ASP A 85 11.90 12.56 -15.35
N ALA A 86 10.60 12.84 -15.49
CA ALA A 86 10.00 13.36 -16.72
C ALA A 86 10.52 14.77 -17.05
N ALA A 87 10.61 15.66 -16.06
CA ALA A 87 11.17 17.00 -16.24
C ALA A 87 12.66 16.95 -16.63
N ALA A 88 13.44 16.05 -16.01
CA ALA A 88 14.84 15.83 -16.39
C ALA A 88 14.95 15.30 -17.82
N LEU A 89 14.09 14.35 -18.22
CA LEU A 89 14.06 13.83 -19.59
C LEU A 89 13.69 14.94 -20.60
N ALA A 90 12.72 15.79 -20.28
CA ALA A 90 12.30 16.90 -21.13
C ALA A 90 13.42 17.94 -21.32
N ALA A 91 14.18 18.26 -20.26
CA ALA A 91 15.33 19.16 -20.33
C ALA A 91 16.47 18.61 -21.21
N ILE A 92 16.71 17.29 -21.15
CA ILE A 92 17.71 16.62 -21.99
C ILE A 92 17.28 16.62 -23.47
N LEU A 93 15.99 16.43 -23.74
CA LEU A 93 15.45 16.33 -25.09
C LEU A 93 15.19 17.71 -25.74
N GLY A 94 15.45 18.82 -25.05
CA GLY A 94 15.29 20.16 -25.61
C GLY A 94 13.85 20.49 -26.06
N ALA A 95 12.86 19.77 -25.53
CA ALA A 95 11.47 20.02 -25.87
C ALA A 95 11.04 21.38 -25.29
N PRO A 96 10.39 22.27 -26.08
CA PRO A 96 9.80 23.48 -25.50
C PRO A 96 8.71 23.04 -24.52
N SER A 97 8.88 23.42 -23.25
CA SER A 97 7.94 23.09 -22.18
C SER A 97 6.54 23.64 -22.52
N VAL A 98 5.61 22.76 -22.89
CA VAL A 98 4.21 23.13 -23.11
C VAL A 98 3.42 23.32 -21.80
N ASP A 99 4.07 23.20 -20.64
CA ASP A 99 3.40 23.11 -19.34
C ASP A 99 3.44 24.38 -18.47
N ALA A 100 4.15 25.44 -18.86
CA ALA A 100 4.18 26.67 -18.07
C ALA A 100 2.77 27.29 -17.89
N THR A 101 1.88 27.10 -18.87
CA THR A 101 0.50 27.60 -18.86
C THR A 101 -0.49 26.62 -18.23
N ALA A 102 -0.24 25.31 -18.29
CA ALA A 102 -1.14 24.30 -17.72
C ALA A 102 -0.96 24.12 -16.20
N ALA A 103 0.28 24.23 -15.69
CA ALA A 103 0.57 24.14 -14.26
C ALA A 103 -0.06 25.29 -13.44
N ALA A 104 -0.14 26.50 -14.02
CA ALA A 104 -0.79 27.65 -13.38
C ALA A 104 -2.32 27.49 -13.29
N ALA A 105 -2.96 26.83 -14.26
CA ALA A 105 -4.40 26.63 -14.28
C ALA A 105 -4.88 25.58 -13.26
N VAL A 106 -4.08 24.53 -13.02
CA VAL A 106 -4.44 23.49 -12.04
C VAL A 106 -4.23 23.98 -10.59
N ALA A 107 -3.21 24.80 -10.34
CA ALA A 107 -3.00 25.41 -9.02
C ALA A 107 -4.16 26.36 -8.63
N ALA A 108 -4.70 27.13 -9.57
CA ALA A 108 -5.82 28.03 -9.32
C ALA A 108 -7.17 27.31 -9.04
N LEU A 109 -7.33 26.07 -9.51
CA LEU A 109 -8.57 25.30 -9.31
C LEU A 109 -8.58 24.56 -7.96
N VAL A 110 -7.41 24.27 -7.39
CA VAL A 110 -7.26 23.55 -6.11
C VAL A 110 -7.40 24.48 -4.89
N ASP A 111 -7.09 25.78 -5.02
CA ASP A 111 -7.27 26.79 -3.96
C ASP A 111 -8.71 27.35 -3.87
N ALA A 112 -9.61 26.93 -4.76
CA ALA A 112 -11.00 27.40 -4.85
C ALA A 112 -12.05 26.39 -4.34
N SER A 113 -11.65 25.29 -3.69
CA SER A 113 -12.53 24.26 -3.11
C SER A 113 -12.10 23.88 -1.70
#